data_AF-A0A968SY45-F1
#
_entry.id   AF-A0A968SY45-F1
#
_cell.length_a   1.000
_cell.length_b   1.000
_cell.length_c   1.000
_cell.angle_alpha   90.00
_cell.angle_beta   90.00
_cell.angle_gamma   90.00
#
_symmetry.space_group_name_H-M   'P 1'
#
loop_
_entity.id
_entity.type
_entity.pdbx_description
1 polymer ?
#
loop_
_entity_poly.entity_id
_entity_poly.type
_entity_poly.pdbx_seq_one_letter_code
_entity_poly.pdbx_strand_id
1 'polypeptide(L)'
;MSERVAFVTRVPRIHRAPAVAKLLSSDDALRVIALVEPSRLARAERAVEQMNQLTTSDVIRTDRLEIFTGDITALDAGLSGEEFRRVTTTSTEIYHLAALHSVSVDRRMAENVNVRGTSNILGLARAMPRLDRFIHFSSAYVSGDRVGVIMEDELDEGQTFRTSMKRRSTRASSS
;
A
#
# COMPACT_ATOMS: atom_id res chain seq x y z
N MET A 1 -16.43 10.22 18.98
CA MET A 1 -15.42 9.38 18.30
C MET A 1 -14.57 10.31 17.45
N SER A 2 -13.25 10.13 17.46
CA SER A 2 -12.34 10.92 16.61
C SER A 2 -12.56 10.61 15.14
N GLU A 3 -12.46 11.61 14.27
CA GLU A 3 -12.61 11.45 12.81
C GLU A 3 -11.56 10.46 12.26
N ARG A 4 -12.03 9.46 11.50
CA ARG A 4 -11.19 8.43 10.85
C ARG A 4 -10.94 8.78 9.39
N VAL A 5 -9.68 8.78 8.99
CA VAL A 5 -9.26 9.05 7.62
C VAL A 5 -8.27 7.98 7.16
N ALA A 6 -8.64 7.20 6.16
CA ALA A 6 -7.81 6.14 5.60
C ALA A 6 -7.07 6.63 4.34
N PHE A 7 -5.74 6.62 4.40
CA PHE A 7 -4.88 6.80 3.23
C PHE A 7 -4.60 5.45 2.56
N VAL A 8 -5.16 5.25 1.36
CA VAL A 8 -5.06 3.99 0.62
C VAL A 8 -4.09 4.16 -0.53
N THR A 9 -2.97 3.45 -0.50
CA THR A 9 -1.94 3.55 -1.55
C THR A 9 -2.02 2.39 -2.53
N ARG A 10 -1.73 2.70 -3.80
CA ARG A 10 -1.83 1.76 -4.93
C ARG A 10 -3.17 1.04 -4.96
N VAL A 11 -4.25 1.77 -5.25
CA VAL A 11 -5.52 1.11 -5.60
C VAL A 11 -5.24 0.18 -6.80
N PRO A 12 -5.25 -1.16 -6.62
CA PRO A 12 -4.80 -2.05 -7.67
C PRO A 12 -5.85 -2.05 -8.78
N ARG A 13 -5.39 -2.38 -9.99
CA ARG A 13 -6.16 -2.82 -11.17
C ARG A 13 -7.65 -3.08 -10.86
N ILE A 14 -8.54 -2.53 -11.69
CA ILE A 14 -10.03 -2.50 -11.62
C ILE A 14 -10.76 -3.71 -11.00
N HIS A 15 -10.14 -4.89 -10.91
CA HIS A 15 -10.62 -6.03 -10.14
C HIS A 15 -10.59 -5.84 -8.60
N ARG A 16 -10.08 -4.72 -8.06
CA ARG A 16 -10.11 -4.40 -6.61
C ARG A 16 -10.71 -3.04 -6.24
N ALA A 17 -11.47 -2.38 -7.14
CA ALA A 17 -12.47 -1.37 -6.73
C ALA A 17 -13.33 -1.78 -5.51
N PRO A 18 -13.67 -3.09 -5.30
CA PRO A 18 -14.37 -3.51 -4.09
C PRO A 18 -13.65 -3.21 -2.76
N ALA A 19 -12.33 -2.98 -2.72
CA ALA A 19 -11.66 -2.71 -1.44
C ALA A 19 -12.01 -1.32 -0.88
N VAL A 20 -11.92 -0.28 -1.71
CA VAL A 20 -12.31 1.09 -1.31
C VAL A 20 -13.83 1.16 -1.09
N ALA A 21 -14.61 0.55 -1.97
CA ALA A 21 -16.06 0.44 -1.79
C ALA A 21 -16.43 -0.26 -0.47
N LYS A 22 -15.76 -1.36 -0.14
CA LYS A 22 -15.97 -2.10 1.11
C LYS A 22 -15.54 -1.32 2.35
N LEU A 23 -14.45 -0.54 2.26
CA LEU A 23 -14.05 0.36 3.35
C LEU A 23 -15.13 1.43 3.58
N LEU A 24 -15.57 2.09 2.52
CA LEU A 24 -16.63 3.12 2.58
C LEU A 24 -17.98 2.57 3.05
N SER A 25 -18.32 1.33 2.72
CA SER A 25 -19.55 0.67 3.17
C SER A 25 -19.45 0.07 4.58
N SER A 26 -18.24 -0.07 5.13
CA SER A 26 -18.03 -0.67 6.46
C SER A 26 -18.14 0.33 7.60
N ASP A 27 -18.00 1.62 7.30
CA ASP A 27 -18.07 2.72 8.25
C ASP A 27 -18.53 3.99 7.53
N ASP A 28 -19.71 4.49 7.89
CA ASP A 28 -20.32 5.69 7.29
C ASP A 28 -19.60 7.00 7.67
N ALA A 29 -18.76 6.97 8.71
CA ALA A 29 -17.94 8.11 9.14
C ALA A 29 -16.52 8.09 8.55
N LEU A 30 -16.10 6.97 7.94
CA LEU A 30 -14.75 6.86 7.37
C LEU A 30 -14.62 7.72 6.11
N ARG A 31 -13.56 8.53 6.06
CA ARG A 31 -13.11 9.22 4.85
C ARG A 31 -11.92 8.49 4.23
N VAL A 32 -11.82 8.51 2.91
CA VAL A 32 -10.77 7.81 2.18
C VAL A 32 -10.02 8.79 1.28
N ILE A 33 -8.70 8.79 1.39
CA ILE A 33 -7.79 9.44 0.44
C ILE A 33 -7.09 8.32 -0.33
N ALA A 34 -7.36 8.21 -1.62
CA ALA A 34 -6.78 7.19 -2.49
C ALA A 34 -5.63 7.77 -3.33
N LEU A 35 -4.44 7.18 -3.21
CA LEU A 35 -3.29 7.49 -4.08
C LEU A 35 -3.32 6.61 -5.33
N VAL A 36 -3.41 7.26 -6.49
CA VAL A 36 -3.51 6.63 -7.81
C VAL A 36 -2.33 7.06 -8.68
N GLU A 37 -1.75 6.13 -9.46
CA GLU A 37 -0.74 6.49 -10.46
C GLU A 37 -1.33 7.47 -11.49
N PRO A 38 -0.64 8.54 -11.92
CA PRO A 38 -1.18 9.53 -12.86
C PRO A 38 -1.78 8.91 -14.13
N SER A 39 -1.13 7.87 -14.68
CA SER A 39 -1.58 7.14 -15.86
C SER A 39 -2.91 6.38 -15.68
N ARG A 40 -3.39 6.25 -14.44
CA ARG A 40 -4.61 5.53 -14.06
C ARG A 40 -5.72 6.45 -13.57
N LEU A 41 -5.50 7.76 -13.47
CA LEU A 41 -6.47 8.73 -12.96
C LEU A 41 -7.82 8.59 -13.67
N ALA A 42 -7.84 8.68 -15.01
CA ALA A 42 -9.07 8.58 -15.80
C ALA A 42 -9.83 7.26 -15.58
N ARG A 43 -9.12 6.17 -15.24
CA ARG A 43 -9.73 4.88 -14.93
C ARG A 43 -10.32 4.87 -13.52
N ALA A 44 -9.65 5.49 -12.56
CA ALA A 44 -10.15 5.62 -11.19
C ALA A 44 -11.41 6.50 -11.15
N GLU A 45 -11.41 7.64 -11.84
CA GLU A 45 -12.57 8.52 -11.96
C GLU A 45 -13.78 7.80 -12.56
N ARG A 46 -13.59 7.04 -13.65
CA ARG A 46 -14.66 6.21 -14.21
C ARG A 46 -15.20 5.16 -13.24
N ALA A 47 -14.34 4.58 -12.39
CA ALA A 47 -14.78 3.62 -11.39
C ALA A 47 -15.63 4.28 -10.29
N VAL A 48 -15.26 5.49 -9.87
CA VAL A 48 -16.06 6.29 -8.93
C VAL A 48 -17.41 6.65 -9.53
N GLU A 49 -17.43 7.08 -10.80
CA GLU A 49 -18.67 7.39 -11.51
C GLU A 49 -19.59 6.15 -11.61
N GLN A 50 -19.03 4.99 -11.94
CA GLN A 50 -19.78 3.73 -11.94
C GLN A 50 -20.32 3.35 -10.56
N MET A 51 -19.55 3.59 -9.49
CA MET A 51 -20.03 3.39 -8.13
C MET A 51 -21.23 4.29 -7.84
N ASN A 52 -21.19 5.55 -8.24
CA ASN A 52 -22.32 6.48 -8.06
C ASN A 52 -23.57 6.06 -8.84
N GLN A 53 -23.40 5.50 -10.04
CA GLN A 53 -24.52 5.04 -10.86
C GLN A 53 -25.17 3.74 -10.35
N LEU A 54 -24.37 2.83 -9.80
CA LEU A 54 -24.84 1.53 -9.30
C LEU A 54 -25.47 1.61 -7.90
N THR A 55 -25.22 2.69 -7.17
CA THR A 55 -25.67 2.83 -5.79
C THR A 55 -26.96 3.67 -5.75
N THR A 56 -28.11 3.03 -5.99
CA THR A 56 -29.45 3.65 -5.87
C THR A 56 -29.89 3.85 -4.41
N SER A 57 -29.10 3.37 -3.44
CA SER A 57 -29.29 3.57 -1.99
C SER A 57 -28.08 4.26 -1.40
N ASP A 58 -28.23 5.00 -0.30
CA ASP A 58 -27.18 5.74 0.41
C ASP A 58 -25.97 4.92 0.94
N VAL A 59 -25.80 3.66 0.52
CA VAL A 59 -24.86 2.68 1.08
C VAL A 59 -23.40 2.96 0.70
N ILE A 60 -23.13 3.63 -0.43
CA ILE A 60 -21.76 4.00 -0.84
C ILE A 60 -21.74 5.47 -1.22
N ARG A 61 -21.20 6.26 -0.29
CA ARG A 61 -21.10 7.73 -0.37
C ARG A 61 -19.70 8.12 -0.85
N THR A 62 -19.55 8.34 -2.16
CA THR A 62 -18.23 8.69 -2.74
C THR A 62 -17.81 10.13 -2.48
N ASP A 63 -18.69 10.98 -1.93
CA ASP A 63 -18.33 12.31 -1.41
C ASP A 63 -17.30 12.25 -0.27
N ARG A 64 -17.10 11.06 0.32
CA ARG A 64 -16.06 10.77 1.32
C ARG A 64 -14.77 10.22 0.71
N LEU A 65 -14.67 10.11 -0.61
CA LEU A 65 -13.50 9.62 -1.34
C LEU A 65 -12.80 10.76 -2.09
N GLU A 66 -11.53 10.98 -1.78
CA GLU A 66 -10.66 11.92 -2.47
C GLU A 66 -9.57 11.14 -3.23
N ILE A 67 -9.27 11.55 -4.46
CA ILE A 67 -8.22 10.92 -5.28
C ILE A 67 -7.04 11.88 -5.40
N PHE A 68 -5.87 11.44 -4.96
CA PHE A 68 -4.59 12.09 -5.29
C PHE A 68 -3.82 11.28 -6.30
N THR A 69 -3.07 11.99 -7.12
CA THR A 69 -2.14 11.37 -8.05
C THR A 69 -0.73 11.36 -7.49
N GLY A 70 -0.03 10.24 -7.62
CA GLY A 70 1.36 10.14 -7.20
C GLY A 70 1.99 8.80 -7.49
N ASP A 71 3.28 8.70 -7.19
CA ASP A 71 4.09 7.49 -7.33
C ASP A 71 4.78 7.21 -6.00
N ILE A 72 4.45 6.07 -5.39
CA ILE A 72 5.03 5.66 -4.11
C ILE A 72 6.56 5.52 -4.15
N THR A 73 7.15 5.35 -5.33
CA THR A 73 8.61 5.26 -5.48
C THR A 73 9.28 6.64 -5.51
N ALA A 74 8.53 7.72 -5.68
CA ALA A 74 9.03 9.09 -5.64
C ALA A 74 9.10 9.62 -4.19
N LEU A 75 9.83 10.72 -4.00
CA LEU A 75 9.83 11.47 -2.74
C LEU A 75 8.39 11.88 -2.40
N ASP A 76 8.02 11.80 -1.12
CA ASP A 76 6.69 12.15 -0.63
C ASP A 76 5.53 11.44 -1.37
N ALA A 77 5.82 10.25 -1.91
CA ALA A 77 4.92 9.49 -2.78
C ALA A 77 4.43 10.25 -4.03
N GLY A 78 5.18 11.27 -4.47
CA GLY A 78 4.83 12.12 -5.62
C GLY A 78 3.71 13.12 -5.34
N LEU A 79 3.32 13.30 -4.08
CA LEU A 79 2.33 14.28 -3.66
C LEU A 79 2.89 15.71 -3.75
N SER A 80 2.02 16.68 -4.04
CA SER A 80 2.36 18.09 -3.82
C SER A 80 2.58 18.38 -2.33
N GLY A 81 3.28 19.47 -2.01
CA GLY A 81 3.49 19.85 -0.61
C GLY A 81 2.20 20.10 0.18
N GLU A 82 1.12 20.53 -0.49
CA GLU A 82 -0.20 20.67 0.14
C GLU A 82 -0.84 19.31 0.42
N GLU A 83 -0.89 18.42 -0.59
CA GLU A 83 -1.44 17.07 -0.43
C GLU A 83 -0.66 16.27 0.60
N PHE A 84 0.68 16.36 0.61
CA PHE A 84 1.52 15.70 1.62
C PHE A 84 1.17 16.17 3.03
N ARG A 85 1.06 17.48 3.25
CA ARG A 85 0.63 18.03 4.56
C ARG A 85 -0.77 17.56 4.92
N ARG A 86 -1.70 17.55 3.98
CA ARG A 86 -3.08 17.10 4.21
C ARG A 86 -3.11 15.63 4.60
N VAL A 87 -2.44 14.76 3.85
CA VAL A 87 -2.33 13.32 4.13
C VAL A 87 -1.71 13.10 5.50
N THR A 88 -0.56 13.73 5.78
CA THR A 88 0.18 13.50 7.03
C THR A 88 -0.55 14.01 8.28
N THR A 89 -1.25 15.14 8.20
CA THR A 89 -1.93 15.74 9.36
C THR A 89 -3.32 15.17 9.65
N THR A 90 -3.98 14.56 8.66
CA THR A 90 -5.38 14.10 8.79
C THR A 90 -5.53 12.59 8.87
N SER A 91 -4.65 11.83 8.20
CA SER A 91 -4.78 10.37 8.12
C SER A 91 -4.58 9.71 9.48
N THR A 92 -5.51 8.82 9.81
CA THR A 92 -5.45 7.98 11.01
C THR A 92 -5.09 6.54 10.68
N GLU A 93 -5.22 6.14 9.42
CA GLU A 93 -4.94 4.77 8.96
C GLU A 93 -4.26 4.79 7.60
N ILE A 94 -3.33 3.85 7.39
CA ILE A 94 -2.74 3.59 6.07
C ILE A 94 -3.10 2.18 5.62
N TYR A 95 -3.60 2.06 4.38
CA TYR A 95 -3.78 0.78 3.70
C TYR A 95 -2.81 0.72 2.52
N HIS A 96 -1.68 0.03 2.69
CA HIS A 96 -0.65 -0.12 1.67
C HIS A 96 -0.82 -1.39 0.85
N LEU A 97 -1.47 -1.28 -0.31
CA LEU A 97 -1.83 -2.39 -1.20
C LEU A 97 -0.68 -2.74 -2.18
N ALA A 98 0.56 -2.74 -1.68
CA ALA A 98 1.76 -2.97 -2.50
C ALA A 98 1.95 -4.44 -2.84
N ALA A 99 1.32 -4.87 -3.92
CA ALA A 99 1.81 -6.00 -4.68
C ALA A 99 1.86 -5.62 -6.17
N LEU A 100 3.07 -5.45 -6.71
CA LEU A 100 3.27 -5.62 -8.16
C LEU A 100 3.31 -7.12 -8.45
N HIS A 101 2.22 -7.63 -9.00
CA HIS A 101 2.17 -8.96 -9.61
C HIS A 101 2.02 -8.83 -11.10
N SER A 102 3.09 -9.16 -11.81
CA SER A 102 2.98 -9.56 -13.20
C SER A 102 4.16 -10.47 -13.47
N VAL A 103 3.85 -11.66 -14.00
CA VAL A 103 4.82 -12.66 -14.44
C VAL A 103 5.73 -12.10 -15.55
N SER A 104 5.39 -10.93 -16.10
CA SER A 104 6.12 -10.21 -17.16
C SER A 104 6.81 -8.93 -16.67
N VAL A 105 6.86 -8.66 -15.36
CA VAL A 105 7.51 -7.44 -14.83
C VAL A 105 8.97 -7.73 -14.52
N ASP A 106 9.84 -6.84 -15.00
CA ASP A 106 11.27 -6.84 -14.70
C ASP A 106 11.49 -6.88 -13.18
N ARG A 107 12.38 -7.77 -12.73
CA ARG A 107 12.68 -7.98 -11.30
C ARG A 107 13.08 -6.69 -10.60
N ARG A 108 13.85 -5.82 -11.27
CA ARG A 108 14.25 -4.51 -10.72
C ARG A 108 13.06 -3.59 -10.54
N MET A 109 12.07 -3.64 -11.42
CA MET A 109 10.85 -2.86 -11.26
C MET A 109 9.98 -3.38 -10.11
N ALA A 110 9.90 -4.70 -9.93
CA ALA A 110 9.24 -5.30 -8.78
C ALA A 110 9.95 -4.96 -7.45
N GLU A 111 11.28 -5.09 -7.40
CA GLU A 111 12.12 -4.70 -6.26
C GLU A 111 11.97 -3.20 -5.95
N ASN A 112 12.04 -2.32 -6.95
CA ASN A 112 11.92 -0.88 -6.74
C ASN A 112 10.55 -0.51 -6.14
N VAL A 113 9.46 -1.06 -6.66
CA VAL A 113 8.13 -0.74 -6.13
C VAL A 113 7.88 -1.37 -4.76
N ASN A 114 8.22 -2.65 -4.57
CA ASN A 114 7.91 -3.35 -3.34
C ASN A 114 8.87 -2.99 -2.19
N VAL A 115 10.11 -2.59 -2.48
CA VAL A 115 11.08 -2.21 -1.45
C VAL A 115 11.14 -0.69 -1.30
N ARG A 116 11.48 0.05 -2.36
CA ARG A 116 11.59 1.52 -2.30
C ARG A 116 10.24 2.15 -2.04
N GLY A 117 9.21 1.71 -2.75
CA GLY A 117 7.85 2.20 -2.56
C GLY A 117 7.34 1.98 -1.13
N THR A 118 7.53 0.79 -0.58
CA THR A 118 7.14 0.50 0.81
C THR A 118 7.96 1.31 1.81
N SER A 119 9.27 1.46 1.61
CA SER A 119 10.12 2.32 2.46
C SER A 119 9.64 3.77 2.47
N ASN A 120 9.25 4.31 1.32
CA ASN A 120 8.73 5.68 1.23
C ASN A 120 7.39 5.83 1.98
N ILE A 121 6.49 4.86 1.85
CA ILE A 121 5.21 4.87 2.56
C ILE A 121 5.40 4.74 4.07
N LEU A 122 6.37 3.96 4.54
CA LEU A 122 6.76 3.94 5.95
C LEU A 122 7.35 5.28 6.42
N GLY A 123 8.13 5.97 5.57
CA GLY A 123 8.61 7.31 5.85
C GLY A 123 7.47 8.32 6.03
N LEU A 124 6.48 8.27 5.13
CA LEU A 124 5.28 9.09 5.21
C LEU A 124 4.42 8.76 6.44
N ALA A 125 4.34 7.48 6.83
CA ALA A 125 3.66 7.04 8.05
C ALA A 125 4.28 7.64 9.32
N ARG A 126 5.61 7.75 9.38
CA ARG A 126 6.31 8.39 10.53
C ARG A 126 6.01 9.88 10.67
N ALA A 127 5.58 10.53 9.58
CA ALA A 127 5.20 11.94 9.60
C ALA A 127 3.72 12.15 10.01
N MET A 128 2.97 11.08 10.32
CA MET A 128 1.55 11.15 10.70
C MET A 128 1.37 11.08 12.22
N PRO A 129 1.13 12.21 12.92
CA PRO A 129 1.00 12.22 14.38
C PRO A 129 -0.30 11.57 14.89
N ARG A 130 -1.27 11.32 14.01
CA ARG A 130 -2.58 10.72 14.31
C ARG A 130 -2.71 9.28 13.81
N LEU A 131 -1.62 8.69 13.31
CA LEU A 131 -1.66 7.36 12.73
C LEU A 131 -1.85 6.32 13.83
N ASP A 132 -2.99 5.64 13.79
CA ASP A 132 -3.35 4.58 14.73
C ASP A 132 -3.16 3.19 14.11
N ARG A 133 -3.15 3.08 12.76
CA ARG A 133 -3.06 1.78 12.07
C ARG A 133 -2.28 1.84 10.77
N PHE A 134 -1.38 0.88 10.56
CA PHE A 134 -0.71 0.66 9.28
C PHE A 134 -0.96 -0.77 8.79
N ILE A 135 -1.74 -0.91 7.73
CA ILE A 135 -2.11 -2.21 7.14
C ILE A 135 -1.33 -2.39 5.83
N HIS A 136 -0.37 -3.30 5.84
CA HIS A 136 0.40 -3.67 4.65
C HIS A 136 -0.09 -4.98 4.05
N PHE A 137 -0.54 -4.94 2.80
CA PHE A 137 -0.86 -6.13 2.04
C PHE A 137 0.34 -6.50 1.16
N SER A 138 1.18 -7.38 1.69
CA SER A 138 2.26 -8.00 0.93
C SER A 138 1.74 -9.24 0.19
N SER A 139 2.55 -9.70 -0.76
CA SER A 139 2.30 -10.95 -1.45
C SER A 139 3.59 -11.75 -1.49
N ALA A 140 3.52 -13.01 -1.06
CA ALA A 140 4.67 -13.88 -0.86
C ALA A 140 5.30 -14.42 -2.16
N TYR A 141 5.87 -13.55 -3.00
CA TYR A 141 6.64 -13.99 -4.18
C TYR A 141 8.00 -13.28 -4.37
N VAL A 142 8.40 -12.38 -3.47
CA VAL A 142 9.71 -11.70 -3.53
C VAL A 142 10.67 -12.18 -2.43
N SER A 143 10.34 -13.29 -1.78
CA SER A 143 11.28 -14.05 -0.96
C SER A 143 10.93 -15.51 -1.10
N GLY A 144 11.92 -16.38 -1.29
CA GLY A 144 11.71 -17.79 -1.00
C GLY A 144 11.07 -17.96 0.39
N ASP A 145 10.26 -19.00 0.51
CA ASP A 145 9.70 -19.62 1.73
C ASP A 145 9.19 -18.74 2.88
N ARG A 146 8.77 -17.49 2.64
CA ARG A 146 8.11 -16.68 3.69
C ARG A 146 6.72 -16.21 3.26
N VAL A 147 5.70 -16.77 3.91
CA VAL A 147 4.28 -16.41 3.78
C VAL A 147 3.75 -16.03 5.17
N GLY A 148 3.11 -14.87 5.33
CA GLY A 148 2.48 -14.47 6.60
C GLY A 148 2.01 -13.02 6.70
N VAL A 149 1.00 -12.77 7.55
CA VAL A 149 0.54 -11.46 8.01
C VAL A 149 1.45 -11.03 9.17
N ILE A 150 2.07 -9.85 9.08
CA ILE A 150 2.94 -9.33 10.15
C ILE A 150 2.08 -8.40 11.02
N MET A 151 1.96 -8.73 12.30
CA MET A 151 1.30 -7.94 13.34
C MET A 151 2.35 -7.30 14.28
N GLU A 152 1.95 -6.29 15.07
CA GLU A 152 2.81 -5.41 15.88
C GLU A 152 3.61 -6.09 17.01
N ASP A 153 3.46 -7.40 17.21
CA ASP A 153 4.12 -8.20 18.25
C ASP A 153 5.43 -8.89 17.78
N GLU A 154 5.88 -8.69 16.55
CA GLU A 154 7.11 -9.32 16.02
C GLU A 154 8.36 -8.40 15.98
N LEU A 155 8.34 -7.22 16.62
CA LEU A 155 9.42 -6.23 16.47
C LEU A 155 10.49 -6.16 17.56
N ASP A 156 10.44 -6.93 18.65
CA ASP A 156 11.59 -6.98 19.56
C ASP A 156 11.55 -8.23 20.46
N GLU A 157 12.44 -9.19 20.21
CA GLU A 157 13.07 -10.10 21.19
C GLU A 157 14.16 -10.93 20.47
N GLY A 158 15.31 -10.29 20.17
CA GLY A 158 16.61 -11.00 20.10
C GLY A 158 16.95 -11.85 18.86
N GLN A 159 16.70 -11.41 17.62
CA GLN A 159 17.12 -12.19 16.43
C GLN A 159 18.59 -11.97 16.04
N THR A 160 19.43 -13.01 16.25
CA THR A 160 20.76 -13.12 15.65
C THR A 160 20.69 -13.29 14.13
N PHE A 161 21.35 -12.40 13.38
CA PHE A 161 21.66 -12.61 11.96
C PHE A 161 22.56 -13.86 11.81
N ARG A 162 21.99 -14.98 11.33
CA ARG A 162 22.80 -16.13 10.89
C ARG A 162 23.24 -15.93 9.44
N THR A 163 24.20 -15.04 9.22
CA THR A 163 25.01 -15.09 8.01
C THR A 163 25.89 -16.33 8.10
N SER A 164 25.48 -17.44 7.48
CA SER A 164 26.40 -18.54 7.18
C SER A 164 26.88 -18.40 5.74
N MET A 165 27.93 -17.60 5.57
CA MET A 165 28.78 -17.68 4.38
C MET A 165 29.38 -19.09 4.34
N LYS A 166 28.72 -20.03 3.65
CA LYS A 166 29.27 -21.38 3.43
C LYS A 166 30.09 -21.36 2.15
N ARG A 167 31.41 -21.34 2.35
CA ARG A 167 32.47 -21.58 1.34
C ARG A 167 32.08 -22.71 0.39
N ARG A 168 32.19 -22.49 -0.92
CA ARG A 168 32.28 -23.59 -1.90
C ARG A 168 33.62 -24.30 -1.65
N SER A 169 33.56 -25.53 -1.16
CA SER A 169 34.60 -26.53 -1.39
C SER A 169 34.03 -27.48 -2.44
N THR A 170 34.37 -27.23 -3.71
CA THR A 170 34.27 -28.25 -4.74
C THR A 170 35.41 -29.25 -4.49
N ARG A 171 35.10 -30.35 -3.80
CA ARG A 171 35.88 -31.59 -3.93
C ARG A 171 35.32 -32.32 -5.16
N ALA A 172 36.10 -32.33 -6.23
CA ALA A 172 36.00 -33.37 -7.24
C ALA A 172 37.07 -34.42 -6.90
N SER A 173 36.61 -35.65 -6.68
CA SER A 173 37.44 -36.85 -6.51
C SER A 173 37.75 -37.46 -7.89
N SER A 174 38.72 -38.39 -7.93
CA SER A 174 39.18 -39.24 -9.04
C SER A 174 40.06 -38.55 -10.09
N SER A 175 41.25 -39.05 -10.46
CA SER A 175 41.89 -40.37 -10.30
C SER A 175 43.38 -40.22 -10.07
#